data_AF-A0A920NRC2-F1
#
_entry.id   AF-A0A920NRC2-F1
#
_cell.length_a   1.000
_cell.length_b   1.000
_cell.length_c   1.000
_cell.angle_alpha   90.00
_cell.angle_beta   90.00
_cell.angle_gamma   90.00
#
_symmetry.space_group_name_H-M   'P 1'
#
loop_
_entity.id
_entity.type
_entity.pdbx_description
1 polymer ?
#
loop_
_entity_poly.entity_id
_entity_poly.type
_entity_poly.pdbx_seq_one_letter_code
_entity_poly.pdbx_strand_id
1 'polypeptide(L)'
;MAPEKLFLHLFFILFLFLPTTKAQNNKNNIFPSGWQAAAKEMVQTQIVERGVQDTKVLAVMTQTARHNFVPPEMVPYAYNDRPLPIGEDQTISQPYIVALMTELLGLSGTEKVLEIGTGSGYQAAVLSPLVAEVYTIEIIKTLALRAQTILKELGMKNVHFVGEMDTKAGLMKHHLTV
;
A
#
# COMPACT_ATOMS: atom_id res chain seq x y z
N MET A 1 -14.72 55.04 33.74
CA MET A 1 -14.41 53.65 34.10
C MET A 1 -15.51 52.78 33.49
N ALA A 2 -15.17 51.97 32.50
CA ALA A 2 -16.10 51.39 31.52
C ALA A 2 -16.88 50.16 32.02
N PRO A 3 -18.06 49.88 31.44
CA PRO A 3 -18.61 48.54 31.35
C PRO A 3 -18.81 48.14 29.88
N GLU A 4 -17.78 47.62 29.22
CA GLU A 4 -17.91 46.97 27.90
C GLU A 4 -17.13 45.64 27.88
N LYS A 5 -17.60 44.68 28.68
CA LYS A 5 -17.13 43.29 28.64
C LYS A 5 -18.31 42.33 28.72
N LEU A 6 -19.12 42.28 27.66
CA LEU A 6 -20.15 41.24 27.55
C LEU A 6 -20.50 40.84 26.10
N PHE A 7 -19.56 40.95 25.14
CA PHE A 7 -19.84 40.57 23.74
C PHE A 7 -18.69 39.82 23.04
N LEU A 8 -18.02 38.90 23.74
CA LEU A 8 -16.97 38.08 23.11
C LEU A 8 -16.93 36.62 23.59
N HIS A 9 -18.08 36.00 23.87
CA HIS A 9 -18.15 34.57 24.19
C HIS A 9 -19.25 33.82 23.41
N LEU A 10 -19.77 34.39 22.32
CA LEU A 10 -20.85 33.77 21.54
C LEU A 10 -20.64 33.86 20.03
N PHE A 11 -19.39 33.75 19.56
CA PHE A 11 -19.11 33.53 18.14
C PHE A 11 -18.36 32.20 17.98
N PHE A 12 -19.10 31.22 17.44
CA PHE A 12 -18.56 30.09 16.70
C PHE A 12 -17.88 28.96 17.49
N ILE A 13 -18.60 28.42 18.49
CA ILE A 13 -18.74 26.96 18.55
C ILE A 13 -19.62 26.55 17.35
N LEU A 14 -19.05 26.52 16.14
CA LEU A 14 -19.55 25.79 14.96
C LEU A 14 -18.63 26.02 13.75
N PHE A 15 -17.33 25.72 13.85
CA PHE A 15 -16.55 25.45 12.65
C PHE A 15 -16.18 23.97 12.63
N LEU A 16 -17.16 23.21 12.14
CA LEU A 16 -16.98 22.04 11.28
C LEU A 16 -15.87 21.09 11.73
N PHE A 17 -16.28 20.09 12.51
CA PHE A 17 -15.82 18.72 12.28
C PHE A 17 -16.06 18.40 10.80
N LEU A 18 -15.07 18.70 9.94
CA LEU A 18 -14.98 18.02 8.66
C LEU A 18 -14.47 16.61 9.00
N PRO A 19 -15.27 15.55 8.80
CA PRO A 19 -14.68 14.23 8.78
C PRO A 19 -13.68 14.22 7.62
N THR A 20 -12.40 14.06 7.92
CA THR A 20 -11.38 13.76 6.92
C THR A 20 -11.61 12.32 6.44
N THR A 21 -12.60 12.12 5.57
CA THR A 21 -12.87 10.83 4.92
C THR A 21 -13.19 11.06 3.44
N LYS A 22 -12.20 11.42 2.62
CA LYS A 22 -12.47 11.59 1.17
C LYS A 22 -11.29 11.49 0.19
N ALA A 23 -10.27 10.67 0.46
CA ALA A 23 -9.27 10.32 -0.56
C ALA A 23 -9.41 8.86 -1.07
N GLN A 24 -9.58 7.89 -0.17
CA GLN A 24 -9.78 6.49 -0.57
C GLN A 24 -11.14 6.25 -1.26
N ASN A 25 -12.19 6.99 -0.88
CA ASN A 25 -13.55 6.74 -1.37
C ASN A 25 -13.78 7.12 -2.85
N ASN A 26 -12.88 7.87 -3.49
CA ASN A 26 -13.03 8.25 -4.89
C ASN A 26 -12.47 7.18 -5.86
N LYS A 27 -11.38 6.51 -5.48
CA LYS A 27 -10.72 5.51 -6.35
C LYS A 27 -11.60 4.31 -6.65
N ASN A 28 -12.45 3.90 -5.70
CA ASN A 28 -13.33 2.74 -5.84
C ASN A 28 -14.42 2.92 -6.92
N ASN A 29 -14.82 4.15 -7.20
CA ASN A 29 -15.90 4.45 -8.14
C ASN A 29 -15.48 4.29 -9.61
N ILE A 30 -14.20 4.02 -9.86
CA ILE A 30 -13.64 3.82 -11.20
C ILE A 30 -14.00 2.43 -11.77
N PHE A 31 -14.33 1.46 -10.91
CA PHE A 31 -14.65 0.09 -11.31
C PHE A 31 -16.18 -0.12 -11.32
N PRO A 32 -16.84 -0.27 -12.48
CA PRO A 32 -18.31 -0.33 -12.57
C PRO A 32 -18.93 -1.51 -11.79
N SER A 33 -18.25 -2.65 -11.76
CA SER A 33 -18.63 -3.86 -11.02
C SER A 33 -18.00 -3.94 -9.62
N GLY A 34 -17.31 -2.89 -9.17
CA GLY A 34 -16.50 -2.87 -7.95
C GLY A 34 -15.09 -3.41 -8.17
N TRP A 35 -14.14 -2.94 -7.36
CA TRP A 35 -12.73 -3.33 -7.50
C TRP A 35 -12.50 -4.82 -7.20
N GLN A 36 -13.33 -5.43 -6.35
CA GLN A 36 -13.25 -6.86 -6.03
C GLN A 36 -13.54 -7.72 -7.26
N ALA A 37 -14.49 -7.31 -8.10
CA ALA A 37 -14.78 -8.01 -9.35
C ALA A 37 -13.58 -7.91 -10.31
N ALA A 38 -12.98 -6.71 -10.44
CA ALA A 38 -11.77 -6.52 -11.24
C ALA A 38 -10.57 -7.33 -10.72
N ALA A 39 -10.38 -7.39 -9.39
CA ALA A 39 -9.33 -8.21 -8.77
C ALA A 39 -9.54 -9.70 -9.03
N LYS A 40 -10.79 -10.18 -8.88
CA LYS A 40 -11.14 -11.57 -9.17
C LYS A 40 -10.91 -11.92 -10.64
N GLU A 41 -11.34 -11.05 -11.55
CA GLU A 41 -11.12 -11.24 -12.99
C GLU A 41 -9.62 -11.31 -13.31
N MET A 42 -8.83 -10.34 -12.82
CA MET A 42 -7.36 -10.35 -12.97
C MET A 42 -6.74 -11.65 -12.47
N VAL A 43 -7.14 -12.15 -11.30
CA VAL A 43 -6.62 -13.41 -10.75
C VAL A 43 -6.98 -14.60 -11.64
N GLN A 44 -8.23 -14.71 -12.08
CA GLN A 44 -8.67 -15.84 -12.89
C GLN A 44 -8.04 -15.85 -14.28
N THR A 45 -8.08 -14.73 -14.99
CA THR A 45 -7.72 -14.69 -16.41
C THR A 45 -6.25 -14.38 -16.66
N GLN A 46 -5.56 -13.72 -15.72
CA GLN A 46 -4.19 -13.24 -15.95
C GLN A 46 -3.16 -13.95 -15.06
N ILE A 47 -3.59 -14.61 -13.97
CA ILE A 47 -2.68 -15.27 -13.01
C ILE A 47 -2.83 -16.79 -13.06
N VAL A 48 -4.04 -17.30 -12.86
CA VAL A 48 -4.32 -18.75 -12.86
C VAL A 48 -4.07 -19.37 -14.25
N GLU A 49 -4.54 -18.73 -15.33
CA GLU A 49 -4.29 -19.20 -16.70
C GLU A 49 -2.80 -19.31 -17.04
N ARG A 50 -1.93 -18.63 -16.31
CA ARG A 50 -0.48 -18.62 -16.48
C ARG A 50 0.26 -19.52 -15.49
N GLY A 51 -0.45 -20.37 -14.76
CA GLY A 51 0.11 -21.51 -14.03
C GLY A 51 0.34 -21.31 -12.53
N VAL A 52 0.02 -20.16 -11.95
CA VAL A 52 0.03 -19.98 -10.49
C VAL A 52 -1.16 -20.71 -9.88
N GLN A 53 -0.90 -21.57 -8.90
CA GLN A 53 -1.85 -22.53 -8.33
C GLN A 53 -2.01 -22.43 -6.80
N ASP A 54 -1.09 -21.76 -6.10
CA ASP A 54 -1.16 -21.61 -4.64
C ASP A 54 -2.41 -20.82 -4.24
N THR A 55 -3.37 -21.52 -3.63
CA THR A 55 -4.66 -20.97 -3.25
C THR A 55 -4.56 -19.87 -2.21
N LYS A 56 -3.54 -19.89 -1.33
CA LYS A 56 -3.28 -18.81 -0.36
C LYS A 56 -2.83 -17.55 -1.09
N VAL A 57 -1.92 -17.68 -2.05
CA VAL A 57 -1.46 -16.55 -2.89
C VAL A 57 -2.61 -15.97 -3.70
N LEU A 58 -3.37 -16.81 -4.41
CA LEU A 58 -4.51 -16.36 -5.23
C LEU A 58 -5.59 -15.65 -4.40
N ALA A 59 -5.87 -16.14 -3.18
CA ALA A 59 -6.79 -15.51 -2.26
C ALA A 59 -6.32 -14.10 -1.85
N VAL A 60 -5.05 -13.97 -1.45
CA VAL A 60 -4.48 -12.68 -1.07
C VAL A 60 -4.43 -11.69 -2.23
N MET A 61 -4.08 -12.15 -3.44
CA MET A 61 -4.10 -11.33 -4.65
C MET A 61 -5.50 -10.78 -4.94
N THR A 62 -6.56 -11.58 -4.68
CA THR A 62 -7.96 -11.15 -4.84
C THR A 62 -8.39 -10.13 -3.78
N GLN A 63 -7.86 -10.25 -2.55
CA GLN A 63 -8.24 -9.41 -1.41
C GLN A 63 -7.42 -8.12 -1.31
N THR A 64 -6.28 -8.04 -1.99
CA THR A 64 -5.40 -6.86 -1.95
C THR A 64 -5.82 -5.83 -3.00
N ALA A 65 -6.36 -4.71 -2.54
CA ALA A 65 -6.81 -3.58 -3.37
C ALA A 65 -5.64 -2.86 -4.07
N ARG A 66 -5.13 -3.43 -5.18
CA ARG A 66 -3.96 -2.95 -5.93
C ARG A 66 -4.04 -1.47 -6.35
N HIS A 67 -5.24 -0.95 -6.61
CA HIS A 67 -5.45 0.46 -6.96
C HIS A 67 -5.09 1.47 -5.85
N ASN A 68 -4.97 1.02 -4.60
CA ASN A 68 -4.47 1.86 -3.50
C ASN A 68 -2.99 2.20 -3.65
N PHE A 69 -2.24 1.35 -4.36
CA PHE A 69 -0.79 1.41 -4.50
C PHE A 69 -0.33 2.10 -5.80
N VAL A 70 -1.24 2.75 -6.51
CA VAL A 70 -0.93 3.49 -7.74
C VAL A 70 -1.41 4.96 -7.67
N PRO A 71 -0.77 5.86 -8.43
CA PRO A 71 -1.26 7.23 -8.60
C PRO A 71 -2.70 7.28 -9.14
N PRO A 72 -3.48 8.34 -8.85
CA PRO A 72 -4.87 8.48 -9.30
C PRO A 72 -5.10 8.22 -10.79
N GLU A 73 -4.21 8.73 -11.64
CA GLU A 73 -4.22 8.59 -13.10
C GLU A 73 -4.00 7.14 -13.58
N MET A 74 -3.43 6.29 -12.73
CA MET A 74 -3.17 4.89 -13.03
C MET A 74 -4.24 3.94 -12.51
N VAL A 75 -5.20 4.42 -11.70
CA VAL A 75 -6.25 3.58 -11.11
C VAL A 75 -7.07 2.80 -12.15
N PRO A 76 -7.47 3.38 -13.30
CA PRO A 76 -8.21 2.62 -14.33
C PRO A 76 -7.45 1.40 -14.86
N TYR A 77 -6.13 1.36 -14.71
CA TYR A 77 -5.26 0.30 -15.21
C TYR A 77 -4.77 -0.65 -14.11
N ALA A 78 -5.16 -0.43 -12.84
CA ALA A 78 -4.56 -1.07 -11.68
C ALA A 78 -4.62 -2.61 -11.72
N TYR A 79 -5.61 -3.19 -12.39
CA TYR A 79 -5.85 -4.63 -12.50
C TYR A 79 -5.47 -5.23 -13.86
N ASN A 80 -4.76 -4.47 -14.70
CA ASN A 80 -4.17 -4.98 -15.93
C ASN A 80 -2.82 -5.63 -15.60
N ASP A 81 -2.51 -6.76 -16.24
CA ASP A 81 -1.23 -7.46 -16.04
C ASP A 81 -0.06 -6.77 -16.73
N ARG A 82 0.32 -5.60 -16.22
CA ARG A 82 1.46 -4.81 -16.67
C ARG A 82 2.05 -3.99 -15.53
N PRO A 83 3.32 -3.59 -15.62
CA PRO A 83 3.86 -2.58 -14.73
C PRO A 83 3.15 -1.23 -14.93
N LEU A 84 3.00 -0.47 -13.85
CA LEU A 84 2.44 0.88 -13.90
C LEU A 84 3.40 1.88 -13.23
N PRO A 85 3.54 3.10 -13.74
CA PRO A 85 4.38 4.11 -13.13
C PRO A 85 3.85 4.49 -11.75
N ILE A 86 4.75 4.67 -10.79
CA ILE A 86 4.44 5.09 -9.42
C ILE A 86 5.16 6.40 -9.03
N GLY A 87 5.80 7.07 -9.99
CA GLY A 87 6.66 8.23 -9.75
C GLY A 87 8.11 7.82 -9.48
N GLU A 88 9.02 8.81 -9.45
CA GLU A 88 10.46 8.62 -9.18
C GLU A 88 11.12 7.63 -10.15
N ASP A 89 10.65 7.60 -11.40
CA ASP A 89 11.05 6.66 -12.45
C ASP A 89 10.89 5.17 -12.07
N GLN A 90 10.05 4.88 -11.07
CA GLN A 90 9.76 3.52 -10.63
C GLN A 90 8.39 3.03 -11.13
N THR A 91 8.23 1.71 -11.11
CA THR A 91 6.96 1.05 -11.42
C THR A 91 6.53 0.09 -10.33
N ILE A 92 5.22 -0.06 -10.14
CA ILE A 92 4.66 -1.23 -9.45
C ILE A 92 4.76 -2.45 -10.39
N SER A 93 5.31 -3.57 -9.90
CA SER A 93 5.45 -4.82 -10.66
C SER A 93 4.11 -5.35 -11.16
N GLN A 94 4.09 -6.00 -12.32
CA GLN A 94 2.86 -6.61 -12.86
C GLN A 94 2.26 -7.66 -11.89
N PRO A 95 0.93 -7.77 -11.79
CA PRO A 95 0.22 -8.74 -10.94
C PRO A 95 0.71 -10.18 -11.07
N TYR A 96 0.93 -10.69 -12.29
CA TYR A 96 1.39 -12.06 -12.49
C TYR A 96 2.75 -12.31 -11.84
N ILE A 97 3.70 -11.39 -12.00
CA ILE A 97 5.04 -11.52 -11.45
C ILE A 97 5.01 -11.48 -9.92
N VAL A 98 4.18 -10.61 -9.33
CA VAL A 98 3.96 -10.58 -7.88
C VAL A 98 3.45 -11.92 -7.38
N ALA A 99 2.43 -12.50 -8.04
CA ALA A 99 1.87 -13.79 -7.64
C ALA A 99 2.89 -14.93 -7.82
N LEU A 100 3.58 -14.98 -8.96
CA LEU A 100 4.60 -16.00 -9.24
C LEU A 100 5.75 -15.95 -8.24
N MET A 101 6.32 -14.76 -7.98
CA MET A 101 7.38 -14.60 -7.00
C MET A 101 6.93 -15.05 -5.61
N THR A 102 5.70 -14.71 -5.23
CA THR A 102 5.14 -15.07 -3.92
C THR A 102 4.92 -16.58 -3.80
N GLU A 103 4.40 -17.24 -4.84
CA GLU A 103 4.23 -18.70 -4.88
C GLU A 103 5.58 -19.43 -4.77
N LEU A 104 6.59 -18.97 -5.50
CA LEU A 104 7.93 -19.58 -5.51
C LEU A 104 8.64 -19.50 -4.15
N LEU A 105 8.24 -18.60 -3.25
CA LEU A 105 8.76 -18.54 -1.89
C LEU A 105 8.31 -19.72 -1.01
N GLY A 106 7.23 -20.42 -1.37
CA GLY A 106 6.75 -21.59 -0.63
C GLY A 106 6.36 -21.30 0.82
N LEU A 107 5.75 -20.13 1.08
CA LEU A 107 5.52 -19.60 2.43
C LEU A 107 4.56 -20.47 3.27
N SER A 108 5.00 -20.81 4.49
CA SER A 108 4.23 -21.57 5.46
C SER A 108 3.43 -20.70 6.45
N GLY A 109 3.81 -19.42 6.60
CA GLY A 109 3.19 -18.48 7.55
C GLY A 109 4.06 -18.17 8.77
N THR A 110 5.23 -18.79 8.89
CA THR A 110 6.13 -18.61 10.04
C THR A 110 7.40 -17.82 9.71
N GLU A 111 7.60 -17.54 8.43
CA GLU A 111 8.80 -16.91 7.90
C GLU A 111 8.90 -15.44 8.28
N LYS A 112 10.15 -14.96 8.36
CA LYS A 112 10.47 -13.54 8.32
C LYS A 112 11.07 -13.25 6.95
N VAL A 113 10.41 -12.40 6.17
CA VAL A 113 10.81 -12.11 4.78
C VAL A 113 11.46 -10.75 4.70
N LEU A 114 12.56 -10.64 3.94
CA LEU A 114 13.14 -9.37 3.53
C LEU A 114 12.74 -9.05 2.09
N GLU A 115 12.05 -7.94 1.90
CA GLU A 115 11.77 -7.33 0.60
C GLU A 115 12.78 -6.19 0.35
N ILE A 116 13.46 -6.25 -0.80
CA ILE A 116 14.36 -5.19 -1.24
C ILE A 116 13.67 -4.42 -2.36
N GLY A 117 13.43 -3.13 -2.15
CA GLY A 117 12.68 -2.26 -3.04
C GLY A 117 11.19 -2.25 -2.70
N THR A 118 10.81 -1.56 -1.62
CA THR A 118 9.39 -1.44 -1.21
C THR A 118 8.53 -0.85 -2.33
N GLY A 119 9.05 0.14 -3.07
CA GLY A 119 8.36 0.82 -4.16
C GLY A 119 7.01 1.39 -3.72
N SER A 120 5.92 0.82 -4.24
CA SER A 120 4.57 1.24 -3.84
C SER A 120 4.10 0.65 -2.52
N GLY A 121 4.71 -0.44 -2.04
CA GLY A 121 4.28 -1.24 -0.89
C GLY A 121 3.29 -2.36 -1.25
N TYR A 122 2.97 -2.58 -2.53
CA TYR A 122 2.00 -3.60 -2.93
C TYR A 122 2.48 -5.04 -2.63
N GLN A 123 3.73 -5.36 -2.93
CA GLN A 123 4.28 -6.70 -2.68
C GLN A 123 4.40 -6.96 -1.17
N ALA A 124 4.85 -5.98 -0.37
CA ALA A 124 4.74 -6.06 1.09
C ALA A 124 3.31 -6.35 1.58
N ALA A 125 2.29 -5.70 1.01
CA ALA A 125 0.89 -5.96 1.36
C ALA A 125 0.42 -7.38 0.98
N VAL A 126 0.93 -7.93 -0.12
CA VAL A 126 0.67 -9.33 -0.53
C VAL A 126 1.40 -10.32 0.37
N LEU A 127 2.62 -10.01 0.82
CA LEU A 127 3.40 -10.88 1.71
C LEU A 127 2.85 -10.88 3.14
N SER A 128 2.43 -9.73 3.65
CA SER A 128 2.00 -9.52 5.04
C SER A 128 1.05 -10.59 5.59
N PRO A 129 -0.06 -10.98 4.92
CA PRO A 129 -0.95 -12.02 5.43
C PRO A 129 -0.42 -13.45 5.27
N LEU A 130 0.71 -13.66 4.59
CA LEU A 130 1.27 -14.97 4.27
C LEU A 130 2.48 -15.36 5.13
N VAL A 131 2.96 -14.47 6.01
CA VAL A 131 4.21 -14.63 6.76
C VAL A 131 4.09 -14.10 8.19
N ALA A 132 5.06 -14.42 9.05
CA ALA A 132 5.09 -13.86 10.40
C ALA A 132 5.45 -12.37 10.38
N GLU A 133 6.53 -12.01 9.67
CA GLU A 133 7.01 -10.63 9.56
C GLU A 133 7.52 -10.33 8.15
N VAL A 134 7.24 -9.13 7.66
CA VAL A 134 7.86 -8.55 6.45
C VAL A 134 8.77 -7.42 6.88
N TYR A 135 10.04 -7.50 6.53
CA TYR A 135 10.99 -6.41 6.60
C TYR A 135 11.17 -5.87 5.18
N THR A 136 11.03 -4.57 4.98
CA THR A 136 11.12 -3.96 3.65
C THR A 136 12.06 -2.77 3.64
N ILE A 137 12.84 -2.62 2.56
CA ILE A 137 13.82 -1.54 2.38
C ILE A 137 13.51 -0.77 1.09
N GLU A 138 13.56 0.56 1.16
CA GLU A 138 13.42 1.46 0.01
C GLU A 138 14.43 2.60 0.11
N ILE A 139 15.13 2.87 -1.00
CA ILE A 139 16.15 3.91 -1.09
C ILE A 139 15.53 5.27 -1.38
N ILE A 140 14.40 5.31 -2.09
CA ILE A 140 13.73 6.54 -2.49
C ILE A 140 12.77 6.98 -1.37
N LYS A 141 13.15 8.09 -0.71
CA LYS A 141 12.46 8.65 0.46
C LYS A 141 10.95 8.82 0.27
N THR A 142 10.55 9.40 -0.86
CA THR A 142 9.15 9.71 -1.16
C THR A 142 8.31 8.43 -1.35
N LEU A 143 8.88 7.40 -1.96
CA LEU A 143 8.25 6.08 -2.09
C LEU A 143 8.09 5.39 -0.75
N ALA A 144 9.16 5.36 0.07
CA ALA A 144 9.13 4.76 1.40
C ALA A 144 8.05 5.38 2.29
N LEU A 145 7.94 6.71 2.31
CA LEU A 145 6.92 7.41 3.10
C LEU A 145 5.50 7.11 2.61
N ARG A 146 5.29 7.10 1.30
CA ARG A 146 3.97 6.79 0.73
C ARG A 146 3.55 5.35 1.01
N ALA A 147 4.46 4.39 0.87
CA ALA A 147 4.20 2.99 1.17
C ALA A 147 3.87 2.80 2.67
N GLN A 148 4.61 3.45 3.57
CA GLN A 148 4.32 3.46 5.01
C GLN A 148 2.91 3.96 5.30
N THR A 149 2.51 5.09 4.70
CA THR A 149 1.16 5.64 4.88
C THR A 149 0.09 4.65 4.44
N ILE A 150 0.21 4.09 3.22
CA ILE A 150 -0.78 3.16 2.68
C ILE A 150 -0.88 1.90 3.55
N LEU A 151 0.25 1.28 3.90
CA LEU A 151 0.28 0.05 4.69
C LEU A 151 -0.28 0.27 6.11
N LYS A 152 0.00 1.44 6.72
CA LYS A 152 -0.57 1.85 8.00
C LYS A 152 -2.08 2.06 7.92
N GLU A 153 -2.58 2.71 6.87
CA GLU A 153 -4.01 2.91 6.63
C GLU A 153 -4.74 1.57 6.42
N LEU A 154 -4.08 0.58 5.81
CA LEU A 154 -4.58 -0.78 5.65
C LEU A 154 -4.46 -1.62 6.93
N GLY A 155 -3.86 -1.10 7.99
CA GLY A 155 -3.73 -1.78 9.28
C GLY A 155 -2.70 -2.91 9.30
N MET A 156 -1.73 -2.90 8.38
CA MET A 156 -0.69 -3.92 8.30
C MET A 156 0.32 -3.73 9.45
N LYS A 157 0.27 -4.60 10.45
CA LYS A 157 1.07 -4.47 11.69
C LYS A 157 2.41 -5.21 11.65
N ASN A 158 2.54 -6.21 10.78
CA ASN A 158 3.73 -7.06 10.66
C ASN A 158 4.63 -6.65 9.48
N VAL A 159 4.54 -5.40 9.03
CA VAL A 159 5.43 -4.84 8.00
C VAL A 159 6.32 -3.78 8.64
N HIS A 160 7.64 -4.02 8.61
CA HIS A 160 8.66 -3.19 9.22
C HIS A 160 9.54 -2.57 8.14
N PHE A 161 9.66 -1.25 8.16
CA PHE A 161 10.60 -0.55 7.28
C PHE A 161 11.99 -0.58 7.91
N VAL A 162 12.96 -1.15 7.20
CA VAL A 162 14.34 -1.25 7.65
C VAL A 162 15.14 -0.09 7.05
N GLY A 163 15.80 0.66 7.91
CA GLY A 163 16.48 1.92 7.57
C GLY A 163 15.67 3.12 8.09
N GLU A 164 16.06 3.65 9.25
CA GLU A 164 15.47 4.89 9.74
C GLU A 164 15.86 6.05 8.83
N MET A 165 14.85 6.79 8.41
CA MET A 165 15.02 8.08 7.78
C MET A 165 15.33 9.10 8.87
N ASP A 166 16.62 9.29 9.20
CA ASP A 166 17.02 10.39 10.07
C ASP A 166 16.71 11.71 9.36
N THR A 167 15.60 12.33 9.79
CA THR A 167 15.09 13.59 9.25
C THR A 167 16.07 14.75 9.42
N LYS A 168 17.14 14.61 10.21
CA LYS A 168 18.15 15.65 10.42
C LYS A 168 19.45 15.50 9.59
N ALA A 169 19.76 14.34 9.02
CA ALA A 169 21.11 14.10 8.47
C ALA A 169 21.18 13.56 7.04
N GLY A 170 20.08 13.12 6.42
CA GLY A 170 20.09 12.66 5.02
C GLY A 170 21.01 11.45 4.74
N LEU A 171 21.51 10.77 5.77
CA LEU A 171 22.36 9.59 5.66
C LEU A 171 21.64 8.40 6.28
N MET A 172 21.51 7.33 5.50
CA MET A 172 21.10 6.00 5.97
C MET A 172 22.15 5.49 6.96
N LYS A 173 21.79 5.33 8.23
CA LYS A 173 22.55 4.49 9.16
C LYS A 173 21.70 3.27 9.47
N HIS A 174 22.16 2.09 9.07
CA HIS A 174 22.13 0.92 9.95
C HIS A 174 23.14 -0.15 9.51
N HIS A 175 23.82 -0.72 10.51
CA HIS A 175 24.58 -1.95 10.41
C HIS A 175 23.58 -3.12 10.31
N LEU A 176 23.49 -3.73 9.12
CA LEU A 176 23.08 -5.11 9.00
C LEU A 176 24.33 -5.94 9.32
N THR A 177 24.42 -6.48 10.54
CA THR A 177 25.34 -7.60 10.78
C THR A 177 24.65 -8.83 10.20
N VAL A 178 25.18 -9.30 9.08
CA VAL A 178 24.82 -10.57 8.44
C VAL A 178 25.31 -11.74 9.29
#